data_AF-A0A8T4F207-F1
#
_entry.id   AF-A0A8T4F207-F1
#
_cell.length_a   1.000
_cell.length_b   1.000
_cell.length_c   1.000
_cell.angle_alpha   90.00
_cell.angle_beta   90.00
_cell.angle_gamma   90.00
#
_symmetry.space_group_name_H-M   'P 1'
#
loop_
_entity.id
_entity.type
_entity.pdbx_description
1 polymer ?
#
loop_
_entity_poly.entity_id
_entity_poly.type
_entity_poly.pdbx_seq_one_letter_code
_entity_poly.pdbx_strand_id
1 'polypeptide(L)'
;MPRTPQVNAICERVIGTLRRELLDRILILGEQHLALVLSDYLIHYNGHRPHQSRQQQPPDTEARPTFDRAELTDLRSIRRRPVVTGMINECHHAA
;
A
#
# COMPACT_ATOMS: atom_id res chain seq x y z
N MET A 1 22.41 31.52 -4.50
CA MET A 1 21.93 30.13 -4.69
C MET A 1 20.69 29.95 -3.84
N PRO A 2 19.49 29.69 -4.39
CA PRO A 2 18.35 29.41 -3.55
C PRO A 2 18.57 28.05 -2.87
N ARG A 3 18.63 28.05 -1.53
CA ARG A 3 18.60 26.83 -0.72
C ARG A 3 17.18 26.27 -0.82
N THR A 4 16.96 25.24 -1.62
CA THR A 4 15.74 24.44 -1.51
C THR A 4 15.74 23.83 -0.11
N PRO A 5 14.68 24.00 0.70
CA PRO A 5 14.65 23.46 2.04
C PRO A 5 14.48 21.96 1.93
N GLN A 6 15.58 21.22 2.00
CA GLN A 6 15.64 19.76 2.08
C GLN A 6 15.15 19.25 3.45
N VAL A 7 14.11 19.88 4.00
CA VAL A 7 13.76 19.80 5.42
C VAL A 7 12.83 18.61 5.72
N ASN A 8 12.17 18.01 4.71
CA ASN A 8 11.44 16.78 4.95
C ASN A 8 11.30 15.86 3.71
N ALA A 9 12.43 15.32 3.25
CA ALA A 9 12.47 14.37 2.14
C ALA A 9 11.58 13.12 2.37
N ILE A 10 11.34 12.73 3.63
CA ILE A 10 10.46 11.62 3.98
C ILE A 10 9.00 11.99 3.70
N CYS A 11 8.52 13.12 4.23
CA CYS A 11 7.16 13.58 3.96
C CYS A 11 6.92 13.81 2.46
N GLU A 12 7.87 14.42 1.76
CA GLU A 12 7.77 14.64 0.31
C GLU A 12 7.63 13.31 -0.45
N ARG A 13 8.42 12.29 -0.07
CA ARG A 13 8.32 10.95 -0.67
C ARG A 13 6.97 10.30 -0.39
N VAL A 14 6.45 10.45 0.83
CA VAL A 14 5.12 9.92 1.21
C VAL A 14 4.03 10.61 0.40
N ILE A 15 4.02 11.94 0.32
CA ILE A 15 3.05 12.72 -0.45
C ILE A 15 3.11 12.34 -1.94
N GLY A 16 4.30 12.21 -2.52
CA GLY A 16 4.46 11.79 -3.91
C GLY A 16 3.89 10.38 -4.15
N THR A 17 4.02 9.49 -3.18
CA THR A 17 3.46 8.13 -3.26
C THR A 17 1.93 8.16 -3.19
N LEU A 18 1.36 8.92 -2.25
CA LEU A 18 -0.08 9.12 -2.14
C LEU A 18 -0.67 9.72 -3.43
N ARG A 19 0.00 10.69 -4.07
CA ARG A 19 -0.49 11.23 -5.34
C ARG A 19 -0.59 10.16 -6.43
N ARG A 20 0.52 9.46 -6.70
CA ARG A 20 0.60 8.49 -7.80
C ARG A 20 -0.35 7.29 -7.64
N GLU A 21 -0.56 6.86 -6.40
CA GLU A 21 -1.32 5.63 -6.12
C GLU A 21 -2.78 5.90 -5.79
N LEU A 22 -3.09 7.08 -5.26
CA LEU A 22 -4.41 7.42 -4.74
C LEU A 22 -4.99 8.70 -5.35
N LEU A 23 -4.36 9.84 -5.09
CA LEU A 23 -5.00 11.15 -5.30
C LEU A 23 -5.11 11.53 -6.78
N ASP A 24 -4.29 10.96 -7.66
CA ASP A 24 -4.40 11.17 -9.11
C ASP A 24 -5.52 10.30 -9.74
N ARG A 25 -6.19 9.43 -8.95
CA ARG A 25 -7.18 8.46 -9.43
C ARG A 25 -8.56 8.57 -8.74
N ILE A 26 -8.65 9.28 -7.61
CA ILE A 26 -9.90 9.48 -6.85
C ILE A 26 -10.25 10.96 -6.84
N LEU A 27 -11.50 11.27 -7.19
CA LEU A 27 -12.06 12.57 -6.91
C LEU A 27 -12.39 12.68 -5.41
N ILE A 28 -11.59 13.47 -4.69
CA ILE A 28 -11.82 13.77 -3.29
C ILE A 28 -12.93 14.81 -3.18
N LEU A 29 -14.00 14.46 -2.46
CA LEU A 29 -15.22 15.28 -2.36
C LEU A 29 -15.20 16.26 -1.18
N GLY A 30 -14.23 16.11 -0.29
CA GLY A 30 -14.07 16.94 0.90
C GLY A 30 -13.15 16.27 1.92
N GLU A 31 -12.90 16.96 3.04
CA GLU A 31 -11.96 16.52 4.07
C GLU A 31 -12.34 15.20 4.72
N GLN A 32 -13.63 14.99 5.01
CA GLN A 32 -14.10 13.73 5.60
C GLN A 32 -13.91 12.55 4.64
N HIS A 33 -14.19 12.75 3.35
CA HIS A 33 -13.92 11.73 2.33
C HIS A 33 -12.42 11.45 2.22
N LEU A 34 -11.58 12.49 2.22
CA LEU A 34 -10.13 12.34 2.22
C LEU A 34 -9.64 11.53 3.42
N ALA A 35 -10.12 11.84 4.63
CA ALA A 35 -9.73 11.15 5.84
C ALA A 35 -10.06 9.65 5.77
N LEU A 36 -11.29 9.30 5.34
CA LEU A 36 -11.70 7.90 5.18
C LEU A 36 -10.80 7.15 4.19
N VAL A 37 -10.57 7.73 3.01
CA VAL A 37 -9.74 7.11 1.98
C VAL A 37 -8.29 6.97 2.45
N LEU A 38 -7.74 7.97 3.14
CA LEU A 38 -6.39 7.89 3.70
C LEU A 38 -6.30 6.85 4.82
N SER A 39 -7.31 6.70 5.67
CA SER A 39 -7.37 5.65 6.68
C SER A 39 -7.35 4.25 6.05
N ASP A 40 -8.17 4.01 5.04
CA ASP A 40 -8.17 2.74 4.28
C ASP A 40 -6.82 2.49 3.60
N TYR A 41 -6.23 3.54 3.01
CA TYR A 41 -4.94 3.45 2.38
C TYR A 41 -3.82 3.14 3.39
N LEU A 42 -3.86 3.70 4.59
CA LEU A 42 -2.87 3.42 5.64
C LEU A 42 -2.93 1.97 6.10
N ILE A 43 -4.13 1.41 6.25
CA ILE A 43 -4.33 -0.02 6.57
C ILE A 43 -3.70 -0.88 5.47
N HIS A 44 -3.93 -0.54 4.20
CA HIS A 44 -3.29 -1.23 3.08
C HIS A 44 -1.76 -1.08 3.09
N TYR A 45 -1.27 0.15 3.25
CA TYR A 45 0.15 0.49 3.16
C TYR A 45 1.00 -0.22 4.23
N ASN A 46 0.48 -0.29 5.46
CA ASN A 46 1.17 -0.90 6.57
C ASN A 46 0.92 -2.41 6.68
N GLY A 47 -0.26 -2.89 6.26
CA GLY A 47 -0.67 -4.28 6.44
C GLY A 47 -0.40 -5.21 5.24
N HIS A 48 -0.40 -4.71 4.00
CA HIS A 48 -0.39 -5.57 2.81
C HIS A 48 0.57 -5.10 1.70
N ARG A 49 0.83 -3.80 1.58
CA ARG A 49 1.68 -3.28 0.51
C ARG A 49 3.08 -3.90 0.57
N PRO A 50 3.62 -4.43 -0.54
CA PRO A 50 4.99 -4.92 -0.54
C PRO A 50 5.99 -3.76 -0.54
N HIS A 51 6.99 -3.82 0.34
CA HIS A 51 8.07 -2.83 0.41
C HIS A 51 9.40 -3.47 0.02
N GLN A 52 10.02 -2.96 -1.04
CA GLN A 52 11.28 -3.51 -1.57
C GLN A 52 12.41 -3.50 -0.54
N SER A 53 12.51 -2.44 0.26
CA SER A 53 13.50 -2.35 1.34
C SER A 53 13.28 -3.36 2.48
N ARG A 54 12.10 -3.99 2.55
CA ARG A 54 11.72 -5.01 3.53
C ARG A 54 11.48 -6.37 2.87
N GLN A 55 12.19 -6.71 1.80
CA GLN A 55 12.04 -8.01 1.12
C GLN A 55 10.58 -8.31 0.71
N GLN A 56 9.85 -7.29 0.25
CA GLN A 56 8.42 -7.36 -0.10
C GLN A 56 7.47 -7.58 1.09
N GLN A 57 7.94 -7.46 2.33
CA GLN A 57 7.08 -7.55 3.51
C GLN A 57 6.48 -6.18 3.87
N PRO A 58 5.20 -6.14 4.25
CA PRO A 58 4.58 -4.93 4.77
C PRO A 58 5.06 -4.62 6.20
N PRO A 59 4.99 -3.35 6.63
CA PRO A 59 5.46 -2.90 7.93
C PRO A 59 4.92 -3.70 9.13
N ASP A 60 3.63 -4.01 9.11
CA ASP A 60 2.89 -4.66 10.21
C ASP A 60 3.02 -6.19 10.18
N THR A 61 3.75 -6.77 9.22
CA THR A 61 4.02 -8.21 9.21
C THR A 61 5.22 -8.54 10.08
N GLU A 62 4.95 -9.20 11.21
CA GLU A 62 5.90 -10.05 11.91
C GLU A 62 6.09 -11.33 11.08
N ALA A 63 7.24 -11.49 10.42
CA ALA A 63 7.67 -12.67 9.65
C ALA A 63 6.55 -13.47 8.92
N ARG A 64 6.29 -13.15 7.64
CA ARG A 64 5.36 -13.91 6.80
C ARG A 64 5.77 -15.40 6.76
N PRO A 65 4.82 -16.36 6.86
CA PRO A 65 5.14 -17.76 6.61
C PRO A 65 5.79 -17.91 5.24
N THR A 66 6.92 -18.61 5.20
CA THR A 66 7.57 -19.00 3.95
C THR A 66 6.68 -20.02 3.25
N PHE A 67 5.99 -19.59 2.20
CA PHE A 67 5.26 -20.50 1.32
C PHE A 67 6.26 -21.33 0.52
N ASP A 68 5.98 -22.63 0.38
CA ASP A 68 6.77 -23.47 -0.51
C ASP A 68 6.54 -23.03 -1.98
N ARG A 69 7.53 -23.22 -2.84
CA ARG A 69 7.49 -22.77 -4.24
C ARG A 69 6.33 -23.44 -5.00
N ALA A 70 5.95 -24.65 -4.61
CA ALA A 70 4.80 -25.36 -5.15
C ALA A 70 3.47 -24.65 -4.81
N GLU A 71 3.29 -24.17 -3.57
CA GLU A 71 2.11 -23.40 -3.15
C GLU A 71 2.04 -22.03 -3.84
N LEU A 72 3.19 -21.37 -4.03
CA LEU A 72 3.26 -20.07 -4.71
C LEU A 72 2.79 -20.14 -6.18
N THR A 73 2.84 -21.34 -6.78
CA THR A 73 2.50 -21.54 -8.19
C THR A 73 1.02 -21.93 -8.39
N ASP A 74 0.33 -22.37 -7.33
CA ASP A 74 -1.11 -22.67 -7.42
C ASP A 74 -1.96 -21.39 -7.35
N LEU A 75 -2.27 -20.82 -8.51
CA LEU A 75 -3.12 -19.64 -8.64
C LEU A 75 -4.53 -19.84 -8.05
N ARG A 76 -5.01 -21.07 -7.88
CA ARG A 76 -6.34 -21.36 -7.30
C ARG A 76 -6.39 -21.03 -5.81
N SER A 77 -5.24 -21.07 -5.14
CA SER A 77 -5.12 -20.67 -3.74
C SER A 77 -5.15 -19.14 -3.57
N ILE A 78 -4.96 -18.35 -4.64
CA ILE A 78 -4.90 -16.88 -4.52
C ILE A 78 -6.31 -16.29 -4.46
N ARG A 79 -6.58 -15.54 -3.39
CA ARG A 79 -7.80 -14.75 -3.18
C ARG A 79 -7.49 -13.27 -3.36
N ARG A 80 -8.41 -12.58 -4.05
CA ARG A 80 -8.34 -11.14 -4.31
C ARG A 80 -9.39 -10.41 -3.48
N ARG A 81 -8.97 -9.39 -2.75
CA ARG A 81 -9.84 -8.47 -2.02
C ARG A 81 -9.67 -7.04 -2.55
N PRO A 82 -10.71 -6.41 -3.10
CA PRO A 82 -10.65 -4.99 -3.43
C PRO A 82 -10.64 -4.16 -2.15
N VAL A 83 -9.76 -3.16 -2.08
CA VAL A 83 -9.59 -2.22 -0.96
C VAL A 83 -9.39 -0.80 -1.49
N VAL A 84 -9.44 0.21 -0.61
CA VAL A 84 -9.27 1.63 -0.96
C VAL A 84 -10.25 2.02 -2.07
N THR A 85 -11.54 1.92 -1.77
CA THR A 85 -12.64 2.17 -2.71
C THR A 85 -12.56 1.27 -3.97
N GLY A 86 -11.92 0.09 -3.84
CA GLY A 86 -11.77 -0.89 -4.91
C GLY A 86 -10.66 -0.59 -5.92
N MET A 87 -9.84 0.43 -5.68
CA MET A 87 -8.74 0.77 -6.59
C MET A 87 -7.53 -0.15 -6.44
N ILE A 88 -7.36 -0.74 -5.27
CA ILE A 88 -6.25 -1.64 -4.99
C ILE A 88 -6.82 -3.04 -4.76
N ASN A 89 -6.18 -4.04 -5.37
CA ASN A 89 -6.53 -5.43 -5.18
C ASN A 89 -5.46 -6.10 -4.34
N GLU A 90 -5.82 -6.46 -3.12
CA GLU A 90 -4.98 -7.24 -2.21
C GLU A 90 -5.09 -8.72 -2.56
N CYS A 91 -3.98 -9.34 -2.94
CA CYS A 91 -3.88 -10.76 -3.23
C CYS A 91 -3.20 -11.51 -2.08
N HIS A 92 -3.90 -12.49 -1.51
CA HIS A 92 -3.39 -13.36 -0.45
C HIS A 92 -3.62 -14.83 -0.81
N HIS A 93 -2.79 -15.74 -0.30
CA HIS A 93 -3.03 -17.17 -0.40
C HIS A 93 -4.11 -17.57 0.62
N ALA A 94 -5.04 -18.43 0.21
CA ALA A 94 -5.96 -19.13 1.07
C ALA A 94 -5.17 -20.16 1.89
N ALA A 95 -5.46 -20.23 3.19
CA ALA A 95 -4.98 -21.28 4.08
C ALA A 95 -5.69 -22.60 3.81
#